data_AF-A0A3S9MTI1-F1
#
_entry.id   AF-A0A3S9MTI1-F1
#
_cell.length_a   1.000
_cell.length_b   1.000
_cell.length_c   1.000
_cell.angle_alpha   90.00
_cell.angle_beta   90.00
_cell.angle_gamma   90.00
#
_symmetry.space_group_name_H-M   'P 1'
#
loop_
_entity.id
_entity.type
_entity.pdbx_description
1 polymer ?
#
loop_
_entity_poly.entity_id
_entity_poly.type
_entity_poly.pdbx_seq_one_letter_code
_entity_poly.pdbx_strand_id
1 'polypeptide(L)' 'MKDAHKPGWHKDAKGDWFYYKADGTPAKNQWIDNTYWVGQDGKMARNSWVDNGRYYVGADGKWVPNYSKKS' A
#
# COMPACT_ATOMS: atom_id res chain seq x y z
N MET A 1 13.88 -4.44 26.44
CA MET A 1 12.66 -4.93 25.78
C MET A 1 13.07 -5.25 24.36
N LYS A 2 13.22 -6.55 24.06
CA LYS A 2 13.83 -7.05 22.83
C LYS A 2 12.69 -7.28 21.84
N ASP A 3 12.92 -6.92 20.59
CA ASP A 3 12.06 -7.26 19.43
C ASP A 3 10.85 -6.34 19.17
N ALA A 4 11.09 -5.02 19.08
CA ALA A 4 10.21 -4.17 18.27
C ALA A 4 10.31 -4.63 16.81
N HIS A 5 9.24 -5.21 16.28
CA HIS A 5 9.17 -5.63 14.88
C HIS A 5 9.44 -4.39 14.02
N LYS A 6 10.46 -4.39 13.16
CA LYS A 6 10.70 -3.24 12.29
C LYS A 6 9.55 -3.15 11.30
N PRO A 7 8.95 -1.96 11.09
CA PRO A 7 7.89 -1.84 10.11
C PRO A 7 8.44 -2.16 8.72
N GLY A 8 7.63 -2.82 7.88
CA GLY A 8 8.12 -3.28 6.59
C GLY A 8 7.13 -4.07 5.76
N TRP A 9 7.48 -4.19 4.47
CA TRP A 9 6.72 -4.90 3.46
C TRP A 9 6.90 -6.42 3.57
N HIS A 10 5.77 -7.13 3.54
CA HIS A 10 5.70 -8.58 3.57
C HIS A 10 4.80 -9.05 2.43
N LYS A 11 5.23 -10.11 1.74
CA LYS A 11 4.46 -10.72 0.65
C LYS A 11 3.87 -12.03 1.12
N ASP A 12 2.57 -12.23 0.91
CA ASP A 12 1.92 -13.50 1.25
C ASP A 12 2.16 -14.58 0.18
N ALA A 13 1.68 -15.79 0.43
CA ALA A 13 1.81 -16.92 -0.50
C ALA A 13 1.03 -16.73 -1.81
N LYS A 14 0.02 -15.85 -1.83
CA LYS A 14 -0.76 -15.50 -3.03
C LYS A 14 -0.09 -14.40 -3.85
N GLY A 15 0.95 -13.79 -3.30
CA GLY A 15 1.73 -12.73 -3.89
C GLY A 15 1.20 -11.32 -3.63
N ASP A 16 0.27 -11.17 -2.69
CA ASP A 16 -0.22 -9.89 -2.23
C ASP A 16 0.77 -9.28 -1.23
N TRP A 17 0.99 -7.97 -1.33
CA TRP A 17 1.88 -7.23 -0.44
C TRP A 17 1.09 -6.58 0.69
N PHE A 18 1.66 -6.61 1.89
CA PHE A 18 1.13 -6.00 3.10
C PHE A 18 2.24 -5.21 3.78
N TYR A 19 1.90 -4.11 4.43
CA TYR A 19 2.85 -3.36 5.25
C TYR A 19 2.54 -3.59 6.73
N TYR A 20 3.50 -4.09 7.48
CA TYR A 20 3.40 -4.26 8.92
C TYR A 20 4.00 -3.05 9.63
N LYS A 21 3.28 -2.52 10.63
CA LYS A 21 3.76 -1.42 11.47
C LYS A 21 4.66 -1.97 12.58
N ALA A 22 5.27 -1.06 13.34
CA ALA A 22 6.17 -1.42 14.44
C ALA A 22 5.48 -2.22 15.56
N ASP A 23 4.16 -2.06 15.69
CA ASP A 23 3.31 -2.80 16.63
C ASP A 23 2.96 -4.23 16.15
N GLY A 24 3.48 -4.66 15.00
CA GLY A 24 3.21 -5.97 14.41
C GLY A 24 1.84 -6.10 13.73
N THR A 25 1.05 -5.03 13.66
CA THR A 25 -0.25 -5.04 12.97
C THR A 25 -0.12 -4.54 11.52
N PRO A 26 -0.92 -5.07 10.58
CA PRO A 26 -0.91 -4.58 9.21
C PRO A 26 -1.54 -3.18 9.12
N ALA A 27 -0.90 -2.30 8.36
CA ALA A 27 -1.50 -1.05 7.93
C ALA A 27 -2.68 -1.31 6.99
N LYS A 28 -3.72 -0.48 7.09
CA LYS A 28 -4.94 -0.59 6.28
C LYS A 28 -5.48 0.79 5.96
N ASN A 29 -6.03 0.94 4.76
CA ASN A 29 -6.70 2.15 4.28
C ASN A 29 -5.85 3.43 4.45
N GLN A 30 -4.56 3.36 4.12
CA GLN A 30 -3.62 4.47 4.30
C GLN A 30 -2.46 4.44 3.31
N TRP A 31 -1.78 5.57 3.19
CA TRP A 31 -0.52 5.69 2.47
C TRP A 31 0.66 5.16 3.29
N ILE A 32 1.60 4.52 2.60
CA ILE A 32 2.91 4.09 3.09
C ILE A 32 3.98 4.87 2.33
N ASP A 33 4.85 5.54 3.08
CA ASP A 33 5.97 6.34 2.56
C ASP A 33 5.58 7.34 1.45
N ASN A 34 4.34 7.86 1.50
CA ASN A 34 3.73 8.73 0.48
C ASN A 34 3.80 8.18 -0.97
N THR A 35 4.02 6.88 -1.12
CA THR A 35 4.32 6.25 -2.42
C THR A 35 3.36 5.11 -2.72
N TYR A 36 2.98 4.32 -1.72
CA TYR A 36 2.14 3.13 -1.91
C TYR A 36 0.88 3.23 -1.07
N TRP A 37 -0.22 2.68 -1.56
CA TRP A 37 -1.48 2.62 -0.83
C TRP A 37 -1.79 1.19 -0.40
N VAL A 38 -2.17 1.00 0.86
CA VAL A 38 -2.77 -0.25 1.34
C VAL A 38 -4.28 -0.09 1.49
N GLY A 39 -5.04 -1.01 0.91
CA GLY A 39 -6.50 -1.03 0.94
C GLY A 39 -7.07 -1.31 2.32
N GLN A 40 -8.40 -1.31 2.42
CA GLN A 40 -9.11 -1.60 3.68
C GLN A 40 -8.89 -3.06 4.16
N ASP A 41 -8.56 -3.96 3.23
CA ASP A 41 -8.14 -5.34 3.51
C ASP A 41 -6.64 -5.45 3.90
N GLY A 42 -5.88 -4.35 3.81
CA GLY A 42 -4.45 -4.28 4.09
C GLY A 42 -3.54 -4.63 2.91
N LYS A 43 -4.12 -4.99 1.76
CA LYS A 43 -3.34 -5.32 0.56
C LYS A 43 -2.86 -4.07 -0.14
N MET A 44 -1.64 -4.10 -0.65
CA MET A 44 -1.12 -3.05 -1.52
C MET A 44 -1.98 -2.98 -2.78
N ALA A 45 -2.51 -1.80 -3.07
CA ALA A 45 -3.21 -1.56 -4.32
C ALA A 45 -2.21 -1.48 -5.49
N ARG A 46 -2.64 -1.97 -6.65
CA ARG A 46 -1.90 -1.90 -7.92
C ARG A 46 -2.88 -1.66 -9.05
N ASN A 47 -2.47 -0.85 -10.02
CA ASN A 47 -3.24 -0.53 -11.22
C ASN A 47 -4.69 -0.11 -10.91
N SER A 48 -4.85 0.74 -9.90
CA SER A 48 -6.17 1.11 -9.36
C SER A 48 -6.21 2.55 -8.88
N TRP A 49 -7.40 3.12 -8.88
CA TRP A 49 -7.70 4.33 -8.14
C TRP A 49 -7.81 3.99 -6.65
N VAL A 50 -7.24 4.85 -5.81
CA VAL A 50 -7.15 4.68 -4.35
C VAL A 50 -7.58 5.95 -3.63
N ASP A 51 -7.67 5.86 -2.30
CA ASP A 51 -7.99 6.98 -1.42
C ASP A 51 -9.25 7.73 -1.91
N ASN A 52 -10.33 6.97 -2.04
CA ASN A 52 -11.63 7.42 -2.54
C ASN A 52 -11.59 8.01 -3.97
N GLY A 53 -10.76 7.44 -4.85
CA GLY A 53 -10.70 7.84 -6.25
C GLY A 53 -9.84 9.07 -6.52
N ARG A 54 -9.08 9.55 -5.53
CA ARG A 54 -8.27 10.78 -5.64
C ARG A 54 -6.92 10.57 -6.29
N TYR A 55 -6.34 9.38 -6.14
CA TYR A 55 -5.01 9.07 -6.64
C TYR A 55 -5.01 7.75 -7.40
N TYR A 56 -4.11 7.64 -8.38
CA TYR A 56 -3.91 6.41 -9.14
C TYR A 56 -2.57 5.78 -8.79
N VAL A 57 -2.56 4.48 -8.53
CA VAL A 57 -1.33 3.69 -8.36
C VAL A 57 -1.10 2.80 -9.58
N GLY A 58 0.14 2.72 -10.03
CA GLY A 58 0.56 1.94 -11.20
C GLY A 58 0.58 0.44 -10.96
N ALA A 59 1.01 -0.32 -11.96
CA ALA A 59 1.11 -1.79 -11.88
C ALA A 59 2.12 -2.26 -10.81
N ASP A 60 3.12 -1.44 -10.50
CA ASP A 60 4.09 -1.67 -9.42
C ASP A 60 3.59 -1.14 -8.05
N GLY A 61 2.37 -0.61 -7.98
CA GLY A 61 1.75 -0.07 -6.77
C GLY A 61 2.20 1.33 -6.40
N LYS A 62 3.12 1.94 -7.15
CA LYS A 62 3.57 3.31 -6.88
C LYS A 62 2.51 4.31 -7.33
N TRP A 63 2.34 5.35 -6.53
CA TRP A 63 1.54 6.49 -6.90
C TRP A 63 2.06 7.13 -8.19
N VAL A 64 1.14 7.37 -9.13
CA VAL A 64 1.41 8.06 -10.38
C VAL A 64 0.80 9.46 -10.30
N PRO A 65 1.62 10.51 -10.09
CA PRO A 65 1.12 11.87 -10.06
C PRO A 65 0.62 12.30 -11.44
N ASN A 66 -0.40 13.16 -11.46
CA ASN A 66 -1.00 13.69 -12.70
C ASN A 66 -1.49 12.63 -13.69
N TYR A 67 -1.79 11.41 -13.21
CA TYR A 67 -2.39 10.39 -14.04
C TYR A 67 -3.83 10.78 -14.37
N SER A 68 -4.03 11.35 -15.56
CA SER A 68 -5.35 11.50 -16.15
C SER A 68 -5.66 10.26 -16.98
N LYS A 69 -6.88 9.74 -16.88
CA LYS A 69 -7.42 8.86 -17.92
C LYS A 69 -7.37 9.68 -19.22
N LYS A 70 -6.39 9.41 -20.09
CA LYS A 70 -6.41 9.95 -21.45
C LYS A 70 -7.75 9.52 -22.07
N SER A 71 -8.54 10.51 -22.46
CA SER A 71 -9.80 10.36 -23.19
C SER A 71 -9.57 9.73 -24.56
#